data_AF-A0A212JNE7-F1
#
_entry.id   AF-A0A212JNE7-F1
#
_cell.length_a   1.000
_cell.length_b   1.000
_cell.length_c   1.000
_cell.angle_alpha   90.00
_cell.angle_beta   90.00
_cell.angle_gamma   90.00
#
_symmetry.space_group_name_H-M   'P 1'
#
loop_
_entity.id
_entity.type
_entity.pdbx_description
1 polymer ?
#
loop_
_entity_poly.entity_id
_entity_poly.type
_entity_poly.pdbx_seq_one_letter_code
_entity_poly.pdbx_strand_id
1 'polypeptide(L)' 'MADAVNSLFAQFGSHEKVAEILGYTPRHYRKIRRKIERGEELPPRIEVLLDTKLRDIQRSCESEHVSR' A
#
# COMPACT_ATOMS: atom_id res chain seq x y z
N MET A 1 0.27 -9.94 -0.42
CA MET A 1 -0.48 -8.84 0.23
C MET A 1 0.21 -8.21 1.41
N ALA A 2 0.75 -8.97 2.38
CA ALA A 2 1.53 -8.41 3.48
C ALA A 2 2.74 -7.60 2.99
N ASP A 3 3.46 -8.13 2.01
CA ASP A 3 4.61 -7.46 1.40
C ASP A 3 4.23 -6.11 0.79
N ALA A 4 3.08 -6.04 0.10
CA ALA A 4 2.63 -4.80 -0.51
C ALA A 4 2.37 -3.69 0.52
N VAL A 5 1.73 -4.05 1.64
CA VAL A 5 1.49 -3.11 2.73
C VAL A 5 2.80 -2.70 3.41
N ASN A 6 3.74 -3.63 3.57
CA ASN A 6 5.05 -3.35 4.15
C ASN A 6 5.89 -2.45 3.25
N SER A 7 5.88 -2.66 1.94
CA SER A 7 6.54 -1.78 0.96
C SER A 7 5.95 -0.38 0.97
N LEU A 8 4.62 -0.25 1.00
CA LEU A 8 3.96 1.05 1.14
C LEU A 8 4.34 1.75 2.45
N PHE A 9 4.38 1.01 3.56
CA PHE A 9 4.81 1.56 4.84
C PHE A 9 6.28 2.01 4.81
N ALA A 10 7.17 1.20 4.25
CA ALA A 10 8.59 1.54 4.11
C ALA A 10 8.80 2.80 3.26
N GLN A 11 8.01 2.98 2.20
CA GLN A 11 8.09 4.15 1.32
C GLN A 11 7.61 5.43 2.01
N PHE A 12 6.48 5.37 2.72
CA PHE A 12 5.81 6.56 3.25
C PHE A 12 6.08 6.84 4.73
N GLY A 13 6.68 5.89 5.45
CA GLY A 13 7.11 6.01 6.85
C GLY A 13 5.97 6.02 7.89
N SER A 14 4.72 6.07 7.47
CA SER A 14 3.56 6.07 8.38
C SER A 14 2.35 5.39 7.78
N HIS A 15 1.66 4.60 8.60
CA HIS A 15 0.39 3.97 8.25
C HIS A 15 -0.74 4.98 8.00
N GLU A 16 -0.68 6.17 8.59
CA GLU A 16 -1.68 7.23 8.35
C GLU A 16 -1.51 7.78 6.94
N LYS A 17 -0.26 8.02 6.52
CA LYS A 17 0.06 8.47 5.17
C LYS A 17 -0.27 7.42 4.11
N VAL A 18 -0.03 6.13 4.41
CA VAL A 18 -0.47 5.04 3.54
C VAL A 18 -1.99 5.02 3.40
N ALA A 19 -2.74 5.21 4.50
CA ALA A 19 -4.20 5.26 4.45
C ALA A 19 -4.68 6.43 3.57
N GLU A 20 -4.11 7.61 3.74
CA GLU A 20 -4.40 8.80 2.93
C GLU A 20 -4.18 8.56 1.43
N ILE A 21 -3.02 7.99 1.06
CA ILE A 21 -2.66 7.70 -0.34
C ILE A 21 -3.57 6.65 -0.97
N LEU A 22 -4.05 5.70 -0.16
CA LEU A 22 -5.04 4.70 -0.58
C LEU A 22 -6.48 5.26 -0.59
N GLY A 23 -6.70 6.51 -0.19
CA GLY A 23 -8.03 7.11 -0.11
C GLY A 23 -8.89 6.52 1.02
N TYR A 24 -8.26 5.96 2.05
CA TYR A 24 -8.91 5.35 3.20
C TYR A 24 -8.75 6.18 4.46
N THR A 25 -9.75 6.09 5.34
CA THR A 25 -9.58 6.56 6.72
C THR A 25 -8.59 5.64 7.45
N PRO A 26 -7.85 6.16 8.46
CA PRO A 26 -6.94 5.33 9.27
C PRO A 26 -7.62 4.10 9.88
N ARG A 27 -8.91 4.23 10.27
CA ARG A 27 -9.71 3.12 10.80
C ARG A 27 -9.95 2.02 9.76
N HIS A 28 -10.29 2.41 8.52
CA HIS A 28 -10.54 1.45 7.44
C HIS A 28 -9.24 0.73 7.08
N TYR A 29 -8.14 1.46 6.95
CA TYR A 29 -6.83 0.88 6.68
C TYR A 29 -6.38 -0.11 7.77
N ARG A 30 -6.58 0.21 9.06
CA ARG A 30 -6.32 -0.74 10.17
C ARG A 30 -7.16 -2.02 10.10
N LYS A 31 -8.37 -1.97 9.52
CA LYS A 31 -9.17 -3.19 9.30
C LYS A 31 -8.56 -4.05 8.20
N ILE A 32 -8.19 -3.43 7.08
CA ILE A 32 -7.51 -4.13 5.97
C ILE A 32 -6.23 -4.80 6.47
N ARG A 33 -5.40 -4.07 7.21
CA ARG A 33 -4.17 -4.62 7.81
C ARG A 33 -4.42 -5.83 8.70
N ARG A 34 -5.39 -5.73 9.62
CA ARG A 34 -5.74 -6.86 10.49
C ARG A 34 -6.23 -8.08 9.73
N LYS A 35 -6.95 -7.89 8.61
CA LYS A 35 -7.33 -9.01 7.74
C LYS A 35 -6.10 -9.70 7.16
N ILE A 36 -5.16 -8.92 6.62
CA ILE A 36 -3.89 -9.43 6.07
C ILE A 36 -3.09 -10.17 7.15
N GLU A 37 -2.93 -9.58 8.33
CA GLU A 37 -2.21 -10.18 9.47
C GLU A 37 -2.81 -11.51 9.93
N ARG A 38 -4.13 -11.68 9.74
CA ARG A 38 -4.86 -12.92 10.08
C ARG A 38 -4.91 -13.93 8.92
N GLY A 39 -4.38 -13.59 7.75
CA GLY A 39 -4.53 -14.41 6.54
C GLY A 39 -5.98 -14.46 6.02
N GLU A 40 -6.82 -13.51 6.41
CA GLU A 40 -8.18 -13.39 5.88
C GLU A 40 -8.15 -12.83 4.44
N GLU A 41 -9.07 -13.29 3.61
CA GLU A 41 -9.23 -12.82 2.25
C GLU A 41 -9.68 -11.35 2.20
N LEU A 42 -9.06 -10.58 1.34
CA LEU A 42 -9.44 -9.20 1.08
C LEU A 42 -10.47 -9.13 -0.05
N PRO A 43 -11.38 -8.15 -0.02
CA PRO A 43 -12.20 -7.87 -1.19
C PRO A 43 -11.30 -7.60 -2.42
N PRO A 44 -11.59 -8.18 -3.59
CA PRO A 44 -10.73 -8.07 -4.78
C PRO A 44 -10.40 -6.62 -5.18
N ARG A 45 -11.37 -5.70 -4.98
CA ARG A 45 -11.18 -4.26 -5.22
C ARG A 45 -10.04 -3.67 -4.38
N ILE A 46 -9.86 -4.13 -3.15
CA ILE A 46 -8.81 -3.65 -2.24
C ILE A 46 -7.45 -4.20 -2.68
N GLU A 47 -7.40 -5.46 -3.11
CA GLU A 47 -6.17 -6.07 -3.62
C GLU A 47 -5.67 -5.35 -4.86
N VAL A 48 -6.55 -5.14 -5.84
CA VAL A 48 -6.23 -4.41 -7.08
C VAL A 48 -5.74 -3.00 -6.77
N LEU A 49 -6.36 -2.30 -5.81
CA LEU A 49 -5.92 -0.96 -5.42
C LEU A 49 -4.51 -0.95 -4.81
N LEU A 50 -4.23 -1.89 -3.90
CA LEU A 50 -2.92 -2.02 -3.27
C LEU A 50 -1.82 -2.32 -4.30
N ASP A 51 -2.08 -3.27 -5.20
CA ASP A 51 -1.14 -3.63 -6.26
C ASP A 51 -0.92 -2.49 -7.26
N THR A 52 -1.98 -1.79 -7.64
CA THR A 52 -1.87 -0.63 -8.55
C THR A 52 -0.99 0.44 -7.94
N LYS A 53 -1.21 0.78 -6.65
CA LYS A 53 -0.40 1.78 -5.96
C LYS A 53 1.05 1.34 -5.76
N LEU A 54 1.27 0.06 -5.48
CA LEU A 54 2.62 -0.48 -5.39
C LEU A 54 3.38 -0.33 -6.71
N ARG A 55 2.74 -0.68 -7.83
CA ARG A 55 3.33 -0.56 -9.18
C ARG A 55 3.58 0.89 -9.56
N ASP A 56 2.67 1.80 -9.21
CA ASP A 56 2.86 3.24 -9.44
C ASP A 56 4.10 3.75 -8.71
N ILE A 57 4.30 3.33 -7.45
CA ILE A 57 5.48 3.71 -6.66
C ILE A 57 6.76 3.12 -7.24
N GLN A 58 6.75 1.84 -7.61
CA GLN A 58 7.90 1.19 -8.24
C GLN A 58 8.30 1.91 -9.53
N ARG A 59 7.33 2.24 -10.38
CA ARG A 59 7.54 2.98 -11.63
C ARG A 59 8.04 4.41 -11.40
N SER A 60 7.56 5.08 -10.36
CA SER A 60 8.05 6.42 -9.97
C SER A 60 9.48 6.37 -9.44
N CYS A 61 9.86 5.36 -8.65
CA CYS A 61 11.23 5.19 -8.16
C CYS A 61 12.23 4.82 -9.27
N GLU A 62 11.79 4.13 -10.33
CA GLU A 62 12.61 3.83 -11.51
C GLU A 62 12.91 5.09 -12.34
N SER A 63 11.99 6.06 -12.36
CA SER A 63 12.14 7.28 -13.16
C SER A 63 13.11 8.31 -12.55
N GLU A 64 13.36 8.28 -11.24
CA GLU A 64 14.32 9.18 -10.59
C GLU A 64 15.79 8.69 -10.66
N HIS A 65 16.05 7.48 -11.17
CA HIS A 65 17.41 6.95 -11.33
C HIS A 65 18.02 7.20 -12.73
N VAL A 66 17.28 7.77 -13.68
CA VAL A 66 17.80 8.19 -15.00
C VAL A 66 17.94 9.70 -15.04
N SER A 67 18.73 10.28 -14.14
CA SER A 67 19.29 11.64 -14.25
C SER A 67 20.35 11.86 -13.17
N ARG A 68 21.52 11.22 -13.33
CA ARG A 68 22.79 11.77 -12.84
C ARG A 68 23.98 11.14 -13.54
#